data_AF-A0A367HX59-F1
#
_entry.id   AF-A0A367HX59-F1
#
_cell.length_a   1.000
_cell.length_b   1.000
_cell.length_c   1.000
_cell.angle_alpha   90.00
_cell.angle_beta   90.00
_cell.angle_gamma   90.00
#
_symmetry.space_group_name_H-M   'P 1'
#
loop_
_entity.id
_entity.type
_entity.pdbx_description
1 polymer ?
#
loop_
_entity_poly.entity_id
_entity_poly.type
_entity_poly.pdbx_seq_one_letter_code
_entity_poly.pdbx_strand_id
1 'polypeptide(L)'
;MTGDQATGPFEPATGDGPEAVGADREAAVRTAFEGLLHIRRVLDATGPAQWERLQPVRAVALTLEAAGIEPSAVGPQGERCATGYRVSAGDQAAAVRVEWLGPPGSGAEYAANEALRRCAAALRPLGWVALEYRGPRRHHYLEVEPAR
;
A
#
# COMPACT_ATOMS: atom_id res chain seq x y z
N MET A 1 22.97 8.57 20.88
CA MET A 1 21.68 9.06 21.42
C MET A 1 20.62 8.27 20.69
N THR A 2 20.15 7.21 21.34
CA THR A 2 19.38 6.11 20.76
C THR A 2 18.00 6.60 20.34
N GLY A 3 17.63 6.31 19.08
CA GLY A 3 16.38 6.74 18.49
C GLY A 3 15.17 6.30 19.32
N ASP A 4 14.34 7.30 19.61
CA ASP A 4 13.00 7.16 20.17
C ASP A 4 12.24 6.09 19.36
N GLN A 5 12.03 4.92 19.96
CA GLN A 5 11.10 3.94 19.44
C GLN A 5 9.71 4.55 19.62
N ALA A 6 9.20 5.17 18.57
CA ALA A 6 7.87 5.77 18.56
C ALA A 6 6.86 4.71 19.04
N THR A 7 6.42 4.85 20.28
CA THR A 7 5.32 4.06 20.87
C THR A 7 4.01 4.65 20.35
N GLY A 8 3.87 4.67 19.02
CA GLY A 8 2.71 5.16 18.30
C GLY A 8 1.81 4.01 17.84
N PRO A 9 0.58 4.30 17.39
CA PRO A 9 -0.24 3.31 16.72
C PRO A 9 0.50 2.74 15.50
N PHE A 10 0.30 1.45 15.23
CA PHE A 10 0.86 0.81 14.04
C PHE A 10 0.42 1.55 12.78
N GLU A 11 1.37 1.88 11.90
CA GLU A 11 1.10 2.47 10.58
C GLU A 11 1.61 1.55 9.46
N PRO A 12 0.76 1.23 8.46
CA PRO A 12 1.22 0.55 7.26
C PRO A 12 2.10 1.50 6.42
N ALA A 13 3.13 0.95 5.81
CA ALA A 13 4.07 1.62 4.93
C ALA A 13 3.37 1.99 3.63
N THR A 14 3.32 3.29 3.34
CA THR A 14 2.69 3.81 2.12
C THR A 14 3.65 3.87 0.94
N GLY A 15 4.96 3.68 1.15
CA GLY A 15 5.96 3.82 0.10
C GLY A 15 6.60 5.22 0.01
N ASP A 16 6.12 6.19 0.79
CA ASP A 16 6.67 7.55 0.90
C ASP A 16 7.40 7.80 2.24
N GLY A 17 7.46 6.79 3.11
CA GLY A 17 8.17 6.83 4.39
C GLY A 17 9.57 6.23 4.32
N PRO A 18 10.30 6.21 5.44
CA PRO A 18 11.53 5.46 5.57
C PRO A 18 11.28 3.96 5.34
N GLU A 19 12.35 3.22 5.09
CA GLU A 19 12.28 1.78 4.90
C GLU A 19 11.64 1.10 6.12
N ALA A 20 10.56 0.35 5.90
CA ALA A 20 9.79 -0.29 6.95
C ALA A 20 10.43 -1.63 7.35
N VAL A 21 11.65 -1.58 7.88
CA VAL A 21 12.43 -2.74 8.30
C VAL A 21 12.33 -2.98 9.81
N GLY A 22 12.34 -4.26 10.20
CA GLY A 22 12.38 -4.67 11.61
C GLY A 22 11.98 -6.12 11.80
N ALA A 23 12.58 -6.80 12.79
CA ALA A 23 12.32 -8.21 13.07
C ALA A 23 10.82 -8.50 13.33
N ASP A 24 10.10 -7.51 13.89
CA ASP A 24 8.69 -7.66 14.25
C ASP A 24 7.72 -7.09 13.20
N ARG A 25 8.21 -6.53 12.08
CA ARG A 25 7.33 -5.86 11.09
C ARG A 25 6.31 -6.81 10.52
N GLU A 26 6.73 -8.00 10.12
CA GLU A 26 5.85 -9.01 9.56
C GLU A 26 4.76 -9.43 10.56
N ALA A 27 5.13 -9.65 11.82
CA ALA A 27 4.19 -9.99 12.89
C ALA A 27 3.20 -8.84 13.18
N ALA A 28 3.66 -7.60 13.16
CA ALA A 28 2.81 -6.42 13.36
C ALA A 28 1.81 -6.24 12.19
N VAL A 29 2.27 -6.39 10.94
CA VAL A 29 1.42 -6.37 9.73
C VAL A 29 0.38 -7.48 9.80
N ARG A 30 0.80 -8.71 10.12
CA ARG A 30 -0.09 -9.87 10.27
C ARG A 30 -1.19 -9.59 11.30
N THR A 31 -0.81 -9.15 12.49
CA THR A 31 -1.73 -8.84 13.58
C THR A 31 -2.74 -7.76 13.19
N ALA A 32 -2.26 -6.66 12.58
CA ALA A 32 -3.11 -5.57 12.13
C ALA A 32 -4.11 -6.03 11.05
N PHE A 33 -3.65 -6.83 10.08
CA PHE A 33 -4.48 -7.32 8.99
C PHE A 33 -5.53 -8.35 9.45
N GLU A 34 -5.16 -9.27 10.35
CA GLU A 34 -6.11 -10.22 10.95
C GLU A 34 -7.19 -9.49 11.78
N GLY A 35 -6.80 -8.46 12.52
CA GLY A 35 -7.73 -7.59 13.24
C GLY A 35 -8.73 -6.90 12.29
N LEU A 36 -8.26 -6.36 11.17
CA LEU A 36 -9.11 -5.76 10.13
C LEU A 36 -10.14 -6.77 9.59
N LEU A 37 -9.70 -7.98 9.23
CA LEU A 37 -10.59 -9.03 8.72
C LEU A 37 -11.59 -9.51 9.78
N HIS A 38 -11.17 -9.56 11.04
CA HIS A 38 -12.05 -9.89 12.16
C HIS A 38 -13.17 -8.85 12.33
N ILE A 39 -12.83 -7.56 12.31
CA ILE A 39 -13.81 -6.46 12.40
C ILE A 39 -14.80 -6.52 11.24
N ARG A 40 -14.33 -6.72 10.00
CA ARG A 40 -15.21 -6.89 8.84
C ARG A 40 -16.21 -8.01 9.04
N ARG A 41 -15.75 -9.17 9.54
CA ARG A 41 -16.62 -10.32 9.82
C ARG A 41 -17.67 -10.03 10.89
N VAL A 42 -17.28 -9.39 12.00
CA VAL A 42 -18.21 -9.03 13.08
C VAL A 42 -19.28 -8.04 12.60
N LEU A 43 -18.91 -7.14 11.69
CA LEU A 43 -19.80 -6.15 11.08
C LEU A 43 -20.51 -6.66 9.81
N ASP A 44 -20.35 -7.93 9.46
CA ASP A 44 -20.88 -8.56 8.23
C ASP A 44 -20.58 -7.77 6.94
N ALA A 45 -19.39 -7.17 6.86
CA ALA A 45 -18.94 -6.42 5.71
C ALA A 45 -18.38 -7.35 4.63
N THR A 46 -19.03 -7.37 3.46
CA THR A 46 -18.63 -8.19 2.29
C THR A 46 -17.50 -7.57 1.44
N GLY A 47 -17.08 -6.35 1.78
CA GLY A 47 -16.00 -5.60 1.12
C GLY A 47 -15.40 -4.57 2.08
N PRO A 48 -14.73 -3.51 1.57
CA PRO A 48 -14.18 -2.46 2.41
C PRO A 48 -15.28 -1.79 3.25
N ALA A 49 -15.14 -1.89 4.58
CA ALA A 49 -16.06 -1.33 5.54
C ALA A 49 -16.02 0.21 5.53
N GLN A 50 -17.03 0.87 6.10
CA GLN A 50 -17.14 2.33 6.08
C GLN A 50 -15.88 3.04 6.58
N TRP A 51 -15.25 2.53 7.65
CA TRP A 51 -14.04 3.12 8.22
C TRP A 51 -12.81 2.93 7.32
N GLU A 52 -12.74 1.87 6.52
CA GLU A 52 -11.69 1.69 5.52
C GLU A 52 -11.87 2.67 4.36
N ARG A 53 -13.12 2.95 3.97
CA ARG A 53 -13.43 3.96 2.95
C ARG A 53 -13.08 5.38 3.41
N LEU A 54 -13.06 5.64 4.71
CA LEU A 54 -12.61 6.91 5.29
C LEU A 54 -11.09 7.04 5.38
N GLN A 55 -10.36 5.92 5.37
CA GLN A 55 -8.90 5.86 5.44
C GLN A 55 -8.34 4.89 4.37
N PRO A 56 -8.62 5.13 3.08
CA PRO A 56 -8.42 4.12 2.05
C PRO A 56 -6.95 3.89 1.72
N VAL A 57 -6.10 4.93 1.80
CA VAL A 57 -4.63 4.80 1.64
C VAL A 57 -4.07 3.80 2.65
N ARG A 58 -4.48 3.93 3.92
CA ARG A 58 -4.06 3.04 5.01
C ARG A 58 -4.53 1.60 4.76
N ALA A 59 -5.80 1.42 4.39
CA ALA A 59 -6.36 0.09 4.15
C ALA A 59 -5.72 -0.63 2.95
N VAL A 60 -5.47 0.10 1.87
CA VAL A 60 -4.78 -0.40 0.67
C VAL A 60 -3.32 -0.76 1.01
N ALA A 61 -2.58 0.13 1.68
CA ALA A 61 -1.20 -0.13 2.09
C ALA A 61 -1.09 -1.39 2.98
N LEU A 62 -1.94 -1.50 4.01
CA LEU A 62 -1.96 -2.68 4.89
C LEU A 62 -2.25 -3.97 4.13
N THR A 63 -3.14 -3.94 3.15
CA THR A 63 -3.43 -5.09 2.29
C THR A 63 -2.21 -5.53 1.48
N LEU A 64 -1.48 -4.57 0.90
CA LEU A 64 -0.31 -4.86 0.08
C LEU A 64 0.85 -5.41 0.91
N GLU A 65 1.12 -4.84 2.10
CA GLU A 65 2.13 -5.41 3.00
C GLU A 65 1.74 -6.81 3.50
N ALA A 66 0.48 -7.02 3.86
CA ALA A 66 0.02 -8.33 4.33
C ALA A 66 0.10 -9.40 3.24
N ALA A 67 0.08 -8.99 1.96
CA ALA A 67 0.34 -9.84 0.80
C ALA A 67 1.83 -10.06 0.51
N GLY A 68 2.75 -9.48 1.30
CA GLY A 68 4.19 -9.59 1.12
C GLY A 68 4.71 -8.80 -0.10
N ILE A 69 3.97 -7.80 -0.57
CA ILE A 69 4.45 -6.91 -1.62
C ILE A 69 5.23 -5.80 -0.93
N GLU A 70 6.47 -5.57 -1.35
CA GLU A 70 7.33 -4.60 -0.67
C GLU A 70 6.89 -3.15 -0.95
N PRO A 71 6.82 -2.29 0.10
CA PRO A 71 6.70 -0.86 -0.09
C PRO A 71 7.98 -0.30 -0.70
N SER A 72 7.85 0.79 -1.45
CA SER A 72 9.00 1.63 -1.74
C SER A 72 9.44 2.37 -0.47
N ALA A 73 10.55 3.09 -0.52
CA ALA A 73 11.04 3.86 0.62
C ALA A 73 11.80 5.09 0.16
N VAL A 74 11.80 6.13 0.99
CA VAL A 74 12.63 7.32 0.81
C VAL A 74 13.69 7.39 1.90
N GLY A 75 14.89 7.79 1.49
CA GLY A 75 16.02 8.06 2.37
C GLY A 75 15.87 9.38 3.11
N PRO A 76 16.82 9.72 3.99
CA PRO A 76 16.79 10.93 4.79
C PRO A 76 16.77 12.24 3.99
N GLN A 77 17.21 12.23 2.72
CA GLN A 77 17.19 13.41 1.84
C GLN A 77 15.97 13.42 0.90
N GLY A 78 15.01 12.51 1.10
CA GLY A 78 13.78 12.39 0.31
C GLY A 78 13.96 11.66 -1.03
N GLU A 79 15.15 11.17 -1.32
CA GLU A 79 15.46 10.35 -2.47
C GLU A 79 14.93 8.92 -2.29
N ARG A 80 14.39 8.33 -3.34
CA ARG A 80 13.89 6.95 -3.27
C ARG A 80 15.06 5.98 -3.12
N CYS A 81 15.04 5.15 -2.07
CA CYS A 81 16.11 4.21 -1.74
C CYS A 81 15.72 2.73 -1.92
N ALA A 82 14.41 2.42 -1.98
CA ALA A 82 13.92 1.06 -2.23
C ALA A 82 12.89 1.02 -3.37
N THR A 83 12.87 -0.08 -4.11
CA THR A 83 11.87 -0.31 -5.16
C THR A 83 10.67 -1.04 -4.60
N GLY A 84 9.46 -0.51 -4.81
CA GLY A 84 8.24 -1.13 -4.30
C GLY A 84 6.99 -0.34 -4.67
N TYR A 85 5.88 -0.69 -4.03
CA TYR A 85 4.65 0.05 -4.24
C TYR A 85 4.73 1.43 -3.55
N ARG A 86 3.96 2.39 -4.08
CA ARG A 86 3.67 3.65 -3.42
C ARG A 86 2.17 3.93 -3.49
N VAL A 87 1.54 4.08 -2.34
CA VAL A 87 0.10 4.30 -2.17
C VAL A 87 -0.13 5.76 -1.77
N SER A 88 -0.99 6.46 -2.51
CA SER A 88 -1.42 7.81 -2.17
C SER A 88 -2.89 8.02 -2.39
N ALA A 89 -3.43 9.14 -1.93
CA ALA A 89 -4.76 9.57 -2.36
C ALA A 89 -4.79 9.72 -3.90
N GLY A 90 -5.90 9.31 -4.49
CA GLY A 90 -6.24 9.60 -5.88
C GLY A 90 -7.00 10.92 -6.01
N ASP A 91 -7.45 11.24 -7.23
CA ASP A 91 -8.11 12.51 -7.54
C ASP A 91 -9.58 12.54 -7.09
N GLN A 92 -10.22 11.38 -6.95
CA GLN A 92 -11.61 11.25 -6.49
C GLN A 92 -11.68 10.93 -4.99
N ALA A 93 -12.80 11.28 -4.35
CA ALA A 93 -13.06 10.91 -2.96
C ALA A 93 -13.02 9.38 -2.79
N ALA A 94 -12.25 8.92 -1.80
CA ALA A 94 -11.96 7.51 -1.52
C ALA A 94 -11.16 6.72 -2.59
N ALA A 95 -10.74 7.36 -3.68
CA ALA A 95 -9.84 6.74 -4.64
C ALA A 95 -8.40 6.75 -4.11
N VAL A 96 -7.67 5.69 -4.45
CA VAL A 96 -6.29 5.49 -4.05
C VAL A 96 -5.46 5.23 -5.29
N ARG A 97 -4.35 5.94 -5.42
CA ARG A 97 -3.38 5.71 -6.48
C ARG A 97 -2.29 4.77 -5.97
N VAL A 98 -2.02 3.69 -6.71
CA VAL A 98 -0.91 2.77 -6.45
C VAL A 98 0.08 2.84 -7.61
N GLU A 99 1.32 3.14 -7.29
CA GLU A 99 2.43 3.26 -8.24
C GLU A 99 3.50 2.23 -7.91
N TRP A 100 4.38 1.94 -8.86
CA TRP A 100 5.57 1.13 -8.63
C TRP A 100 6.81 1.98 -8.88
N LEU A 101 7.49 2.35 -7.81
CA LEU A 101 8.57 3.33 -7.85
C LEU A 101 9.85 2.73 -7.27
N GLY A 102 11.00 3.22 -7.73
CA GLY A 102 12.29 2.82 -7.19
C GLY A 102 13.36 3.92 -7.38
N PRO A 103 14.56 3.69 -6.85
CA PRO A 103 15.69 4.60 -7.05
C PRO A 103 15.98 4.85 -8.54
N PRO A 104 16.60 5.99 -8.90
CA PRO A 104 17.09 6.20 -10.26
C PRO A 104 17.97 5.03 -10.73
N GLY A 105 17.70 4.50 -11.93
CA GLY A 105 18.45 3.38 -12.50
C GLY A 105 18.07 1.98 -11.96
N SER A 106 17.12 1.87 -11.03
CA SER A 106 16.67 0.57 -10.50
C SER A 106 15.91 -0.32 -11.50
N GLY A 107 15.49 0.25 -12.63
CA GLY A 107 14.64 -0.44 -13.61
C GLY A 107 13.18 -0.63 -13.16
N ALA A 108 12.74 0.07 -12.10
CA ALA A 108 11.37 -0.03 -11.58
C ALA A 108 10.30 0.18 -12.68
N GLU A 109 10.54 1.07 -13.63
CA GLU A 109 9.65 1.33 -14.76
C GLU A 109 9.40 0.10 -15.65
N TYR A 110 10.40 -0.77 -15.82
CA TYR A 110 10.27 -2.00 -16.61
C TYR A 110 9.49 -3.09 -15.87
N ALA A 111 9.63 -3.14 -14.54
CA ALA A 111 8.92 -4.08 -13.68
C ALA A 111 7.49 -3.62 -13.31
N ALA A 112 7.18 -2.33 -13.53
CA ALA A 112 5.96 -1.70 -13.03
C ALA A 112 4.69 -2.44 -13.44
N ASN A 113 4.57 -2.86 -14.71
CA ASN A 113 3.35 -3.54 -15.17
C ASN A 113 3.09 -4.85 -14.41
N GLU A 114 4.10 -5.70 -14.29
CA GLU A 114 3.97 -6.98 -13.57
C GLU A 114 3.71 -6.75 -12.08
N ALA A 115 4.45 -5.83 -11.47
CA ALA A 115 4.29 -5.52 -10.05
C ALA A 115 2.90 -4.96 -9.73
N LEU A 116 2.38 -4.04 -10.54
CA LEU A 116 1.02 -3.50 -10.38
C LEU A 116 -0.05 -4.58 -10.58
N ARG A 117 0.15 -5.54 -11.49
CA ARG A 117 -0.78 -6.68 -11.60
C ARG A 117 -0.82 -7.52 -10.32
N ARG A 118 0.32 -7.72 -9.65
CA ARG A 118 0.38 -8.37 -8.32
C ARG A 118 -0.37 -7.57 -7.27
N CYS A 119 -0.17 -6.24 -7.20
CA CYS A 119 -0.92 -5.37 -6.30
C CYS A 119 -2.44 -5.50 -6.51
N ALA A 120 -2.90 -5.42 -7.76
CA ALA A 120 -4.30 -5.58 -8.09
C ALA A 120 -4.83 -6.98 -7.72
N ALA A 121 -4.03 -8.04 -7.87
CA ALA A 121 -4.41 -9.40 -7.49
C ALA A 121 -4.58 -9.57 -5.98
N ALA A 122 -3.75 -8.90 -5.16
CA ALA A 122 -3.89 -8.89 -3.70
C ALA A 122 -5.11 -8.11 -3.22
N LEU A 123 -5.45 -7.02 -3.91
CA LEU A 123 -6.56 -6.13 -3.53
C LEU A 123 -7.94 -6.70 -3.86
N ARG A 124 -8.07 -7.36 -5.02
CA ARG A 124 -9.36 -7.86 -5.55
C ARG A 124 -10.16 -8.75 -4.58
N PRO A 125 -9.58 -9.78 -3.93
CA PRO A 125 -10.31 -10.65 -3.02
C PRO A 125 -10.90 -9.92 -1.80
N LEU A 126 -10.40 -8.73 -1.47
CA LEU A 126 -10.87 -7.92 -0.35
C LEU A 126 -11.94 -6.90 -0.74
N GLY A 127 -12.45 -6.97 -1.97
CA GLY A 127 -13.51 -6.10 -2.47
C GLY A 127 -13.03 -4.73 -2.94
N TRP A 128 -11.74 -4.61 -3.30
CA TRP A 128 -11.21 -3.43 -3.98
C TRP A 128 -11.21 -3.65 -5.50
N VAL A 129 -11.69 -2.66 -6.24
CA VAL A 129 -11.53 -2.58 -7.69
C VAL A 129 -10.22 -1.86 -7.96
N ALA A 130 -9.37 -2.42 -8.82
CA ALA A 130 -8.10 -1.83 -9.20
C ALA A 130 -8.00 -1.75 -10.73
N LEU A 131 -8.04 -0.53 -11.26
CA LEU A 131 -8.00 -0.23 -12.69
C LEU A 131 -6.61 0.27 -13.06
N GLU A 132 -6.00 -0.32 -14.08
CA GLU A 132 -4.69 0.09 -14.56
C GLU A 132 -4.81 1.26 -15.56
N TYR A 133 -4.06 2.32 -15.30
CA TYR A 133 -3.94 3.48 -16.17
C TYR A 133 -2.50 3.64 -16.65
N ARG A 134 -2.38 4.26 -17.83
CA ARG A 134 -1.10 4.68 -18.39
C ARG A 134 -1.06 6.20 -18.43
N GLY A 135 -0.28 6.78 -17.53
CA GLY A 135 0.00 8.22 -17.50
C GLY A 135 1.03 8.64 -18.56
N PRO A 136 1.41 9.93 -18.55
CA PRO A 136 2.48 10.46 -19.39
C PRO A 136 3.78 9.64 -19.23
N ARG A 137 4.62 9.64 -20.28
CA ARG A 137 5.91 8.93 -20.28
C ARG A 137 5.82 7.42 -20.00
N ARG A 138 4.70 6.78 -20.34
CA ARG A 138 4.45 5.35 -20.10
C ARG A 138 4.47 4.97 -18.61
N HIS A 139 4.19 5.93 -17.73
CA HIS A 139 4.10 5.65 -16.29
C HIS A 139 2.79 4.89 -15.99
N HIS A 140 2.91 3.62 -15.62
CA HIS A 140 1.76 2.80 -15.22
C HIS A 140 1.40 3.05 -13.75
N TYR A 141 0.11 3.11 -13.46
CA TYR A 141 -0.39 3.18 -12.08
C TYR A 141 -1.75 2.49 -11.99
N LEU A 142 -2.16 2.13 -10.77
CA LEU A 142 -3.53 1.70 -10.49
C LEU A 142 -4.31 2.84 -9.87
N GLU A 143 -5.56 2.98 -10.27
CA GLU A 143 -6.58 3.64 -9.47
C GLU A 143 -7.39 2.55 -8.76
N VAL A 144 -7.45 2.66 -7.44
CA VAL A 144 -8.06 1.67 -6.55
C VAL A 144 -9.22 2.32 -5.82
N GLU A 145 -10.38 1.71 -5.91
CA GLU A 145 -11.61 2.16 -5.27
C GLU A 145 -12.35 0.98 -4.62
N PRO A 146 -13.19 1.23 -3.60
CA PRO A 146 -14.05 0.19 -3.05
C PRO A 146 -15.01 -0.33 -4.14
N ALA A 147 -15.21 -1.65 -4.21
CA ALA A 147 -16.29 -2.20 -5.02
C ALA A 147 -17.64 -1.65 -4.53
N ARG A 148 -18.52 -1.39 -5.50
CA ARG A 148 -19.90 -0.94 -5.24
C ARG A 148 -20.76 -2.05 -4.66
#